data_AF-A0A7C0ZG98-F1
#
_entry.id   AF-A0A7C0ZG98-F1
#
_cell.length_a   1.000
_cell.length_b   1.000
_cell.length_c   1.000
_cell.angle_alpha   90.00
_cell.angle_beta   90.00
_cell.angle_gamma   90.00
#
_symmetry.space_group_name_H-M   'P 1'
#
loop_
_entity.id
_entity.type
_entity.pdbx_description
1 polymer ?
#
loop_
_entity_poly.entity_id
_entity_poly.type
_entity_poly.pdbx_seq_one_letter_code
_entity_poly.pdbx_strand_id
1 'polypeptide(L)'
;MDNLLAIRVDITKGTSRFKEVIDRYDIKGVPTLIFLDSKGEERRDLRIESIISKEEFLKRLKFLLNRVRALNFSKLSEKSCNYELF
;
A
#
# COMPACT_ATOMS: atom_id res chain seq x y z
N MET A 1 4.14 15.37 -2.57
CA MET A 1 3.75 13.95 -2.44
C MET A 1 3.17 13.81 -1.04
N ASP A 2 2.03 14.43 -0.77
CA ASP A 2 1.74 14.86 0.61
C ASP A 2 0.68 13.99 1.32
N ASN A 3 0.26 12.89 0.67
CA ASN A 3 -0.82 12.01 1.14
C ASN A 3 -0.37 10.55 1.35
N LEU A 4 0.91 10.31 1.63
CA LEU A 4 1.42 8.97 1.92
C LEU A 4 2.12 8.95 3.28
N LEU A 5 1.70 8.04 4.16
CA LEU A 5 2.37 7.78 5.42
C LEU A 5 3.04 6.40 5.35
N ALA A 6 4.36 6.39 5.38
CA ALA A 6 5.13 5.16 5.50
C ALA A 6 5.39 4.85 6.98
N ILE A 7 4.89 3.72 7.46
CA ILE A 7 5.12 3.25 8.83
C ILE A 7 6.02 2.03 8.77
N ARG A 8 7.13 2.06 9.52
CA ARG A 8 8.01 0.90 9.69
C ARG A 8 7.77 0.29 11.06
N VAL A 9 7.50 -1.01 11.08
CA VAL A 9 7.35 -1.79 12.30
C VAL A 9 8.39 -2.89 12.30
N ASP A 10 9.27 -2.90 13.31
CA ASP A 10 10.26 -3.97 13.48
C ASP A 10 9.70 -5.06 14.41
N ILE A 11 9.18 -6.12 13.79
CA ILE A 11 8.59 -7.28 14.49
C ILE A 11 9.62 -8.39 14.77
N THR A 12 10.88 -8.23 14.35
CA THR A 12 11.91 -9.27 14.52
C THR A 12 12.37 -9.45 15.97
N LYS A 13 12.16 -8.44 16.82
CA LYS A 13 12.64 -8.42 18.20
C LYS A 13 11.72 -9.07 19.23
N GLY A 14 10.78 -9.93 18.80
CA GLY A 14 10.06 -10.86 19.69
C GLY A 14 9.27 -10.23 20.84
N THR A 15 8.94 -8.95 20.78
CA THR A 15 8.17 -8.29 21.85
C THR A 15 6.68 -8.56 21.68
N SER A 16 5.99 -8.91 22.77
CA SER A 16 4.53 -9.11 22.83
C SER A 16 3.73 -7.90 22.31
N ARG A 17 4.36 -6.73 22.23
CA ARG A 17 3.80 -5.46 21.77
C ARG A 17 3.29 -5.48 20.33
N PHE A 18 3.79 -6.36 19.47
CA PHE A 18 3.37 -6.43 18.06
C PHE A 18 2.44 -7.60 17.75
N LYS A 19 2.07 -8.39 18.76
CA LYS A 19 1.16 -9.52 18.58
C LYS A 19 -0.16 -9.09 17.92
N GLU A 20 -0.72 -7.96 18.35
CA GLU A 20 -1.95 -7.41 17.75
C GLU A 20 -1.79 -7.10 16.25
N VAL A 21 -0.66 -6.52 15.84
CA VAL A 21 -0.40 -6.19 14.43
C VAL A 21 -0.22 -7.47 13.61
N ILE A 22 0.52 -8.44 14.15
CA ILE A 22 0.75 -9.74 13.51
C ILE A 22 -0.58 -10.47 13.31
N ASP A 23 -1.41 -10.55 14.35
CA ASP A 23 -2.69 -11.24 14.33
C ASP A 23 -3.69 -10.52 13.41
N ARG A 24 -3.82 -9.19 13.53
CA ARG A 24 -4.76 -8.38 12.73
C ARG A 24 -4.51 -8.50 11.23
N TYR A 25 -3.24 -8.50 10.83
CA TYR A 25 -2.86 -8.56 9.42
C TYR A 25 -2.40 -9.95 8.99
N ASP A 26 -2.57 -10.97 9.82
CA ASP A 26 -2.15 -12.35 9.55
C ASP A 26 -0.72 -12.44 8.96
N ILE A 27 0.24 -11.76 9.60
CA ILE A 27 1.63 -11.68 9.11
C ILE A 27 2.33 -13.02 9.37
N LYS A 28 2.67 -13.74 8.30
CA LYS A 28 3.32 -15.06 8.39
C LYS A 28 4.84 -15.02 8.49
N GLY A 29 5.47 -13.92 8.09
CA GLY A 29 6.92 -13.79 8.05
C GLY A 29 7.37 -12.37 7.75
N VAL A 30 8.68 -12.18 7.56
CA VAL A 30 9.26 -10.92 7.11
C VAL A 30 10.11 -11.17 5.86
N PRO A 31 10.26 -10.18 4.95
CA PRO A 31 9.62 -8.86 4.96
C PRO A 31 8.15 -8.92 4.53
N THR A 32 7.29 -8.10 5.16
CA THR A 32 5.89 -7.90 4.72
C THR A 32 5.61 -6.42 4.57
N LEU A 33 5.10 -6.03 3.40
CA LEU A 33 4.58 -4.69 3.15
C LEU A 33 3.07 -4.78 2.95
N ILE A 34 2.35 -3.99 3.75
CA ILE A 34 0.90 -3.88 3.75
C ILE A 34 0.54 -2.50 3.23
N PHE A 35 -0.40 -2.45 2.29
CA PHE A 35 -0.95 -1.21 1.78
C PHE A 35 -2.33 -0.98 2.38
N LEU A 36 -2.51 0.16 3.03
CA LEU A 36 -3.80 0.60 3.56
C LEU A 36 -4.36 1.70 2.64
N ASP A 37 -5.67 1.67 2.41
CA ASP A 37 -6.34 2.75 1.69
C ASP A 37 -6.67 3.94 2.61
N SER A 38 -7.35 4.96 2.09
CA SER A 38 -7.71 6.16 2.85
C SER A 38 -8.71 5.91 3.99
N LYS A 39 -9.34 4.73 4.03
CA LYS A 39 -10.23 4.31 5.13
C LYS A 39 -9.47 3.49 6.18
N GLY A 40 -8.19 3.21 5.96
CA GLY A 40 -7.39 2.33 6.82
C GLY A 40 -7.59 0.85 6.53
N GLU A 41 -8.31 0.50 5.45
CA GLU A 41 -8.57 -0.89 5.09
C GLU A 41 -7.41 -1.45 4.27
N GLU A 42 -7.06 -2.71 4.54
CA GLU A 42 -5.97 -3.37 3.81
C GLU A 42 -6.36 -3.70 2.36
N ARG A 43 -5.47 -3.32 1.44
CA ARG A 43 -5.47 -3.80 0.06
C ARG A 43 -4.61 -5.06 -0.07
N ARG A 44 -5.18 -6.20 0.35
CA ARG A 44 -4.52 -7.52 0.33
C ARG A 44 -4.01 -7.91 -1.05
N ASP A 45 -4.70 -7.46 -2.10
CA ASP A 45 -4.30 -7.65 -3.50
C ASP A 45 -2.95 -6.99 -3.87
N LEU A 46 -2.48 -6.05 -3.05
CA LEU A 46 -1.21 -5.33 -3.25
C LEU A 46 -0.11 -5.77 -2.28
N ARG A 47 -0.41 -6.65 -1.32
CA ARG A 47 0.54 -7.09 -0.30
C ARG A 47 1.81 -7.66 -0.93
N ILE A 48 2.95 -7.37 -0.31
CA ILE A 48 4.24 -7.94 -0.69
C ILE A 48 4.76 -8.75 0.50
N GLU A 49 5.07 -10.03 0.29
CA GLU A 49 5.60 -10.95 1.32
C GLU A 49 6.99 -11.49 0.97
N SER A 50 7.63 -10.92 -0.05
CA SER A 50 8.93 -11.32 -0.54
C SER A 50 9.74 -10.11 -1.04
N ILE A 51 11.01 -10.33 -1.35
CA ILE A 51 11.83 -9.30 -1.99
C ILE A 51 11.37 -9.16 -3.45
N ILE A 52 11.07 -7.94 -3.86
CA ILE A 52 10.65 -7.60 -5.22
C ILE A 52 11.54 -6.50 -5.80
N SER A 53 11.46 -6.29 -7.12
CA SER A 53 12.14 -5.17 -7.76
C SER A 53 11.50 -3.83 -7.41
N LYS A 54 12.25 -2.75 -7.62
CA LYS A 54 11.77 -1.38 -7.45
C LYS A 54 10.57 -1.09 -8.35
N GLU A 55 10.58 -1.61 -9.57
CA GLU A 55 9.54 -1.39 -10.58
C GLU A 55 8.22 -2.02 -10.13
N GLU A 56 8.27 -3.25 -9.62
CA GLU A 56 7.08 -3.94 -9.11
C GLU A 56 6.52 -3.25 -7.87
N PHE A 57 7.39 -2.75 -6.97
CA PHE A 57 6.96 -1.95 -5.82
C PHE A 57 6.24 -0.68 -6.27
N LEU A 58 6.83 0.08 -7.21
CA LEU A 58 6.26 1.32 -7.72
C LEU A 58 4.94 1.07 -8.45
N LYS A 59 4.79 -0.05 -9.16
CA LYS A 59 3.53 -0.44 -9.82
C LYS A 59 2.39 -0.58 -8.80
N ARG A 60 2.62 -1.33 -7.71
CA ARG A 60 1.61 -1.53 -6.64
C ARG A 60 1.26 -0.23 -5.94
N LEU A 61 2.28 0.59 -5.63
CA LEU A 61 2.10 1.90 -5.01
C LEU A 61 1.28 2.85 -5.90
N LYS A 62 1.59 2.92 -7.20
CA LYS A 62 0.82 3.72 -8.16
C LYS A 62 -0.64 3.25 -8.26
N PHE A 63 -0.88 1.95 -8.23
CA PHE A 63 -2.25 1.41 -8.26
C PHE A 63 -3.08 1.86 -7.05
N LEU A 64 -2.48 1.84 -5.84
CA LEU A 64 -3.11 2.37 -4.64
C LEU A 64 -3.45 3.87 -4.80
N LEU A 65 -2.49 4.67 -5.25
CA LEU A 65 -2.65 6.13 -5.40
C LEU A 65 -3.65 6.52 -6.50
N ASN A 66 -3.69 5.78 -7.61
CA ASN A 66 -4.63 6.04 -8.70
C ASN A 66 -6.08 5.77 -8.28
N ARG A 67 -6.31 4.84 -7.35
CA ARG A 67 -7.64 4.61 -6.76
C ARG A 67 -8.06 5.74 -5.81
N VAL A 68 -7.12 6.28 -5.02
CA VAL A 68 -7.37 7.48 -4.20
C VAL A 68 -7.76 8.67 -5.10
N ARG A 69 -7.13 8.79 -6.28
CA ARG A 69 -7.52 9.82 -7.26
C ARG A 69 -8.89 9.54 -7.89
N ALA A 70 -9.18 8.30 -8.29
CA ALA A 70 -10.47 7.92 -8.90
C ALA A 70 -11.68 8.16 -7.98
N LEU A 71 -11.52 8.01 -6.66
CA LEU A 71 -12.59 8.35 -5.68
C LEU A 71 -12.79 9.86 -5.53
N ASN A 72 -11.82 10.68 -5.94
CA ASN A 72 -11.93 12.14 -6.02
C ASN A 72 -12.35 12.63 -7.43
N PHE A 73 -12.49 11.73 -8.41
CA PHE A 73 -12.82 12.09 -9.80
C PHE A 73 -14.30 12.42 -10.03
N SER A 74 -15.20 12.16 -9.07
CA SER A 74 -16.57 12.71 -9.12
C SER A 74 -16.61 14.24 -9.03
N LYS A 75 -15.47 14.90 -8.77
CA LYS A 75 -15.29 16.36 -8.84
C LYS A 75 -14.36 16.84 -9.96
N LEU A 76 -13.83 15.96 -10.81
CA LEU A 76 -12.78 16.31 -11.79
C LEU A 76 -13.09 15.81 -13.21
N SER A 77 -14.35 15.64 -13.57
CA SER A 77 -14.77 15.13 -14.90
C SER A 77 -14.54 16.09 -16.07
N GLU A 78 -13.55 16.99 -16.03
CA GLU A 78 -13.30 17.89 -17.16
C GLU A 78 -11.86 17.97 -17.67
N LYS A 79 -10.83 17.38 -17.05
CA LYS A 79 -9.48 17.47 -17.63
C LYS A 79 -8.69 16.17 -17.60
N SER A 80 -8.88 15.43 -18.69
CA SER A 80 -7.86 14.78 -19.54
C SER A 80 -6.51 14.41 -18.92
N CYS A 81 -6.15 13.12 -18.97
CA CYS A 81 -4.79 12.75 -19.39
C CYS A 81 -4.72 11.29 -19.86
N ASN A 82 -4.28 11.11 -21.11
CA ASN A 82 -3.90 9.85 -21.72
C ASN A 82 -2.62 9.31 -21.10
N TYR A 83 -2.57 8.01 -20.82
CA TYR A 83 -1.31 7.29 -20.60
C TYR A 83 -1.01 6.50 -21.87
N GLU A 84 -0.10 7.01 -22.70
CA GLU A 84 0.55 6.18 -23.71
C GLU A 84 1.63 5.31 -23.05
N LEU A 85 1.59 4.02 -23.42
CA LEU A 85 2.48 2.96 -22.98
C LEU A 85 3.83 3.12 -23.67
N PHE A 86 4.89 3.25 -22.89
CA PHE A 86 6.24 2.83 -23.26
C PHE A 86 6.62 1.62 -22.41
#